data_AF-A0A9J6H893-F1
#
_entry.id   AF-A0A9J6H893-F1
#
_cell.length_a   1.000
_cell.length_b   1.000
_cell.length_c   1.000
_cell.angle_alpha   90.00
_cell.angle_beta   90.00
_cell.angle_gamma   90.00
#
_symmetry.space_group_name_H-M   'P 1'
#
loop_
_entity.id
_entity.type
_entity.pdbx_description
1 polymer ?
#
loop_
_entity_poly.entity_id
_entity_poly.type
_entity_poly.pdbx_seq_one_letter_code
_entity_poly.pdbx_strand_id
1 'polypeptide(L)'
;MIETLSHFSQQVGRMLARVANRRQGMPESILLRRARTFIVAKFAYAIPYLELSKLEAPKVDALLRKTYKQALGLPPTTSTALFSALGAQNTVAKLQK
;
A
#
# COMPACT_ATOMS: atom_id res chain seq x y z
N MET A 1 -1.21 -7.15 -15.60
CA MET A 1 -0.27 -6.25 -14.89
C MET A 1 -0.85 -5.68 -13.60
N ILE A 2 -2.10 -5.18 -13.59
CA ILE A 2 -2.82 -4.81 -12.33
C ILE A 2 -2.94 -6.00 -11.38
N GLU A 3 -3.25 -7.19 -11.90
CA GLU A 3 -3.31 -8.42 -11.12
C GLU A 3 -1.97 -8.79 -10.48
N THR A 4 -0.86 -8.55 -11.19
CA THR A 4 0.49 -8.71 -10.66
C THR A 4 0.76 -7.78 -9.48
N LEU A 5 0.29 -6.53 -9.55
CA LEU A 5 0.35 -5.58 -8.43
C LEU A 5 -0.55 -6.02 -7.27
N SER A 6 -1.72 -6.59 -7.53
CA SER A 6 -2.58 -7.20 -6.52
C SER A 6 -1.89 -8.32 -5.75
N HIS A 7 -1.28 -9.26 -6.48
CA HIS A 7 -0.53 -10.37 -5.87
C HIS A 7 0.65 -9.87 -5.04
N PHE A 8 1.44 -8.93 -5.57
CA PHE A 8 2.54 -8.31 -4.83
C PHE A 8 2.05 -7.63 -3.54
N SER A 9 1.00 -6.83 -3.63
CA SER A 9 0.38 -6.16 -2.48
C SER A 9 -0.06 -7.16 -1.41
N GLN A 10 -0.71 -8.26 -1.81
CA GLN A 10 -1.13 -9.30 -0.87
C GLN A 10 0.06 -10.01 -0.21
N GLN A 11 1.11 -10.32 -0.98
CA GLN A 11 2.33 -10.93 -0.46
C GLN A 11 3.02 -10.01 0.55
N VAL A 12 3.21 -8.73 0.20
CA VAL A 12 3.82 -7.72 1.08
C VAL A 12 2.97 -7.52 2.34
N GLY A 13 1.65 -7.39 2.20
CA GLY A 13 0.74 -7.24 3.35
C GLY A 13 0.83 -8.41 4.33
N ARG A 14 0.82 -9.66 3.82
CA ARG A 14 0.99 -10.86 4.65
C ARG A 14 2.36 -10.94 5.29
N MET A 15 3.42 -10.58 4.56
CA MET A 15 4.79 -10.53 5.09
C MET A 15 4.90 -9.52 6.24
N LEU A 16 4.38 -8.32 6.05
CA LEU A 16 4.41 -7.26 7.06
C LEU A 16 3.60 -7.64 8.31
N ALA A 17 2.41 -8.22 8.14
CA ALA A 17 1.60 -8.71 9.26
C ALA A 17 2.34 -9.79 10.09
N ARG A 18 3.12 -10.66 9.42
CA ARG A 18 3.96 -11.66 10.11
C ARG A 18 5.12 -11.04 10.88
N VAL A 19 5.75 -10.01 10.32
CA VAL A 19 6.88 -9.30 10.96
C VAL A 19 6.40 -8.43 12.12
N ALA A 20 5.20 -7.87 12.03
CA ALA A 20 4.59 -7.08 13.10
C ALA A 20 4.31 -7.92 14.37
N ASN A 21 3.81 -9.15 14.19
CA ASN A 21 3.32 -10.00 15.30
C ASN A 21 4.38 -10.88 15.98
N ARG A 22 5.66 -10.86 15.59
CA ARG A 22 6.70 -11.67 16.27
C ARG A 22 7.12 -11.03 17.60
N ARG A 23 7.31 -11.86 18.64
CA ARG A 23 7.52 -11.58 20.08
C ARG A 23 8.57 -10.51 20.49
N GLN A 24 9.26 -9.85 19.55
CA GLN A 24 10.13 -8.69 19.76
C GLN A 24 9.81 -7.58 18.73
N GLY A 25 8.51 -7.34 18.52
CA GLY A 25 7.92 -6.75 17.32
C GLY A 25 8.58 -5.46 16.82
N MET A 26 8.65 -5.35 15.50
CA MET A 26 9.09 -4.12 14.82
C MET A 26 8.16 -2.97 15.20
N PRO A 27 8.69 -1.80 15.62
CA PRO A 27 7.87 -0.63 15.94
C PRO A 27 6.95 -0.28 14.78
N GLU A 28 5.72 0.12 15.08
CA GLU A 28 4.70 0.48 14.08
C GLU A 28 5.22 1.50 13.07
N SER A 29 6.02 2.47 13.54
CA SER A 29 6.68 3.48 12.69
C SER A 29 7.64 2.88 11.66
N ILE A 30 8.42 1.88 12.03
CA ILE A 30 9.35 1.19 11.12
C ILE A 30 8.57 0.28 10.16
N LEU A 31 7.52 -0.37 10.65
CA LEU A 31 6.64 -1.22 9.84
C LEU A 31 5.94 -0.39 8.75
N LEU A 32 5.37 0.75 9.13
CA LEU A 32 4.78 1.74 8.23
C LEU A 32 5.78 2.24 7.20
N ARG A 33 6.98 2.61 7.66
CA ARG A 33 8.05 3.09 6.76
C ARG A 33 8.40 2.02 5.74
N ARG A 34 8.58 0.77 6.15
CA ARG A 34 8.87 -0.35 5.22
C ARG A 34 7.73 -0.59 4.25
N ALA A 35 6.49 -0.61 4.73
CA ALA A 35 5.31 -0.74 3.87
C ALA A 35 5.31 0.33 2.78
N ARG A 36 5.54 1.59 3.17
CA ARG A 36 5.65 2.72 2.24
C ARG A 36 6.77 2.50 1.23
N THR A 37 7.97 2.15 1.68
CA THR A 37 9.13 1.94 0.79
C THR A 37 8.88 0.81 -0.22
N PHE A 38 8.34 -0.33 0.19
CA PHE A 38 8.04 -1.45 -0.71
C PHE A 38 6.99 -1.08 -1.76
N ILE A 39 5.91 -0.44 -1.32
CA ILE A 39 4.82 -0.02 -2.20
C ILE A 39 5.33 1.05 -3.17
N VAL A 40 6.02 2.08 -2.69
CA VAL A 40 6.58 3.13 -3.55
C VAL A 40 7.57 2.55 -4.56
N ALA A 41 8.51 1.70 -4.14
CA ALA A 41 9.49 1.12 -5.06
C ALA A 41 8.84 0.33 -6.21
N LYS A 42 7.81 -0.49 -5.92
CA LYS A 42 7.14 -1.27 -6.95
C LYS A 42 6.20 -0.42 -7.81
N PHE A 43 5.44 0.47 -7.19
CA PHE A 43 4.42 1.25 -7.89
C PHE A 43 5.03 2.41 -8.67
N ALA A 44 6.03 3.12 -8.14
CA ALA A 44 6.74 4.16 -8.88
C ALA A 44 7.43 3.60 -10.13
N TYR A 45 7.91 2.35 -10.07
CA TYR A 45 8.40 1.66 -11.26
C TYR A 45 7.25 1.26 -12.20
N ALA A 46 6.17 0.66 -11.69
CA ALA A 46 5.12 0.09 -12.54
C ALA A 46 4.17 1.14 -13.17
N ILE A 47 3.91 2.26 -12.49
CA ILE A 47 2.93 3.28 -12.88
C ILE A 47 3.27 3.99 -14.20
N PRO A 48 4.51 4.43 -14.46
CA PRO A 48 4.85 5.11 -15.72
C PRO A 48 4.71 4.21 -16.96
N TYR A 49 4.94 2.90 -16.80
CA TYR A 49 4.78 1.92 -17.87
C TYR A 49 3.34 1.38 -17.98
N LEU A 50 2.46 1.78 -17.06
CA LEU A 50 1.04 1.51 -17.15
C LEU A 50 0.41 2.74 -17.82
N GLU A 51 -0.12 2.58 -19.04
CA GLU A 51 -1.05 3.55 -19.60
C GLU A 51 -2.34 3.52 -18.78
N LEU A 52 -2.31 4.16 -17.61
CA LEU A 52 -3.42 4.21 -16.67
C LEU A 52 -4.57 4.96 -17.31
N SER A 53 -5.48 4.19 -17.89
CA SER A 53 -6.79 4.69 -18.26
C SER A 53 -7.44 5.30 -17.00
N LYS A 54 -8.23 6.35 -17.19
CA LYS A 54 -8.96 7.04 -16.10
C LYS A 54 -9.78 6.08 -15.23
N LEU A 55 -10.15 4.92 -15.77
CA LEU A 55 -10.89 3.86 -15.09
C LEU A 55 -10.02 2.94 -14.20
N GLU A 56 -8.71 2.90 -14.43
CA GLU A 56 -7.77 2.01 -13.74
C GLU A 56 -7.03 2.70 -12.59
N ALA A 57 -6.81 4.01 -12.71
CA ALA A 57 -6.28 4.85 -11.62
C ALA A 57 -6.99 4.65 -10.26
N PRO A 58 -8.35 4.68 -10.18
CA PRO A 58 -9.03 4.45 -8.90
C PRO A 58 -8.85 3.03 -8.36
N LYS A 59 -8.64 2.03 -9.23
CA LYS A 59 -8.38 0.63 -8.81
C LYS A 59 -7.02 0.52 -8.15
N VAL A 60 -6.00 1.16 -8.73
CA VAL A 60 -4.63 1.18 -8.18
C VAL A 60 -4.60 1.90 -6.84
N ASP A 61 -5.28 3.05 -6.74
CA ASP A 61 -5.43 3.77 -5.48
C ASP A 61 -6.13 2.91 -4.41
N ALA A 62 -7.23 2.24 -4.74
CA ALA A 62 -7.91 1.33 -3.82
C ALA A 62 -7.00 0.17 -3.36
N LEU A 63 -6.16 -0.34 -4.26
CA LEU A 63 -5.21 -1.38 -3.96
C LEU A 63 -4.16 -0.90 -2.95
N LEU A 64 -3.58 0.28 -3.21
CA LEU A 64 -2.62 0.93 -2.34
C LEU A 64 -3.19 1.11 -0.92
N ARG A 65 -4.44 1.59 -0.83
CA ARG A 65 -5.16 1.75 0.45
C ARG A 65 -5.29 0.43 1.19
N LYS A 66 -5.66 -0.64 0.48
CA LYS A 66 -5.81 -1.97 1.06
C LYS A 66 -4.47 -2.49 1.60
N THR A 67 -3.37 -2.32 0.86
CA THR A 67 -2.03 -2.75 1.30
C THR A 67 -1.61 -2.03 2.57
N TYR A 68 -1.78 -0.70 2.64
CA TYR A 68 -1.39 0.06 3.82
C TYR A 68 -2.25 -0.26 5.05
N LYS A 69 -3.57 -0.42 4.88
CA LYS A 69 -4.45 -0.87 5.97
C LYS A 69 -4.00 -2.22 6.51
N GLN A 70 -3.69 -3.18 5.62
CA GLN A 70 -3.17 -4.49 6.02
C GLN A 70 -1.81 -4.40 6.73
N ALA A 71 -0.91 -3.54 6.26
CA ALA A 71 0.39 -3.32 6.89
C ALA A 71 0.26 -2.72 8.30
N LEU A 72 -0.78 -1.92 8.55
CA LEU A 72 -1.13 -1.35 9.85
C LEU A 72 -1.93 -2.30 10.74
N GLY A 73 -2.26 -3.50 10.27
CA GLY A 73 -3.18 -4.40 10.97
C GLY A 73 -4.62 -3.88 11.04
N LEU A 74 -4.96 -2.85 10.25
CA LEU A 74 -6.30 -2.27 10.20
C LEU A 74 -7.24 -3.14 9.36
N PRO A 75 -8.51 -3.28 9.77
CA PRO A 75 -9.53 -3.92 8.96
C PRO A 75 -9.68 -3.22 7.59
N PRO A 76 -9.99 -3.96 6.52
CA PRO A 76 -10.24 -3.37 5.20
C PRO A 76 -11.41 -2.35 5.22
N THR A 77 -12.36 -2.55 6.13
CA THR A 77 -13.54 -1.71 6.37
C THR A 77 -13.24 -0.36 7.03
N THR A 78 -12.01 -0.13 7.49
CA THR A 78 -11.62 1.14 8.14
C THR A 78 -11.96 2.34 7.24
N SER A 79 -12.55 3.39 7.84
CA SER A 79 -12.95 4.60 7.11
C SER A 79 -11.78 5.18 6.30
N THR A 80 -12.00 5.33 4.99
CA THR A 80 -11.00 5.91 4.08
C THR A 80 -10.69 7.36 4.45
N ALA A 81 -11.67 8.12 4.94
CA ALA A 81 -11.48 9.51 5.34
C ALA A 81 -10.51 9.63 6.53
N LEU A 82 -10.73 8.84 7.57
CA LEU A 82 -9.84 8.78 8.75
C LEU A 82 -8.46 8.25 8.37
N PHE A 83 -8.41 7.25 7.50
CA PHE A 83 -7.14 6.70 7.05
C PHE A 83 -6.32 7.69 6.21
N SER A 84 -6.99 8.54 5.42
CA SER A 84 -6.33 9.61 4.66
C SER A 84 -5.88 10.76 5.56
N ALA A 85 -6.64 11.08 6.61
CA ALA A 85 -6.27 12.09 7.61
C ALA A 85 -4.98 11.76 8.36
N LEU A 86 -4.64 10.47 8.51
CA LEU A 86 -3.37 10.03 9.10
C LEU A 86 -2.13 10.38 8.25
N GLY A 87 -2.31 10.87 7.02
CA GLY A 87 -1.21 11.18 6.10
C GLY A 87 -0.37 9.96 5.72
N ALA A 88 -0.90 8.75 5.96
CA ALA A 88 -0.11 7.52 5.88
C ALA A 88 0.02 6.93 4.46
N GLN A 89 -0.66 7.54 3.50
CA GLN A 89 -0.81 7.05 2.13
C GLN A 89 -0.18 8.02 1.13
N ASN A 90 0.55 7.47 0.17
CA ASN A 90 0.87 8.17 -1.07
C ASN A 90 -0.29 7.97 -2.05
N THR A 91 -0.62 8.96 -2.88
CA THR A 91 -1.62 8.81 -3.96
C THR A 91 -0.89 8.54 -5.27
N VAL A 92 -1.49 7.79 -6.20
CA VAL A 92 -0.91 7.52 -7.54
C VAL A 92 -0.50 8.82 -8.25
N ALA A 93 -1.29 9.89 -8.09
CA ALA A 93 -0.99 11.22 -8.64
C ALA A 93 0.34 11.83 -8.15
N LYS A 94 0.82 11.46 -6.94
CA LYS A 94 2.13 11.90 -6.43
C LYS A 94 3.29 11.08 -6.98
N LEU A 95 3.03 9.87 -7.50
CA LEU A 95 4.05 8.96 -8.02
C LEU A 95 4.32 9.16 -9.53
N GLN A 96 3.48 9.94 -10.21
CA GLN A 96 3.63 10.28 -11.64
C GLN A 96 4.36 11.61 -11.90
N LYS A 97 4.77 12.34 -10.85
CA LYS A 97 5.63 13.52 -10.93
C LYS A 97 7.09 13.11 -10.82
#